data_AF-A0A377M2A0-F1
#
_entry.id   AF-A0A377M2A0-F1
#
_cell.length_a   1.000
_cell.length_b   1.000
_cell.length_c   1.000
_cell.angle_alpha   90.00
_cell.angle_beta   90.00
_cell.angle_gamma   90.00
#
_symmetry.space_group_name_H-M   'P 1'
#
loop_
_entity.id
_entity.type
_entity.pdbx_description
1 polymer ?
#
loop_
_entity_poly.entity_id
_entity_poly.type
_entity_poly.pdbx_seq_one_letter_code
_entity_poly.pdbx_strand_id
1 'polypeptide(L)' 'MKKISYERIYKSQEYLSPLGEIHHRALFGGYTLAVDEAVFAMVSDGELYLRACEESAKYCVKTDPHF' A
#
# COMPACT_ATOMS: atom_id res chain seq x y z
N MET A 1 12.27 6.20 -11.00
CA MET A 1 11.65 5.12 -10.19
C MET A 1 11.56 5.46 -8.71
N LYS A 2 12.66 5.64 -7.94
CA LYS A 2 12.58 5.90 -6.48
C LYS A 2 11.70 7.09 -6.07
N LYS A 3 11.72 8.23 -6.78
CA LYS A 3 10.96 9.43 -6.43
C LYS A 3 9.43 9.23 -6.40
N ILE A 4 8.89 8.51 -7.39
CA ILE A 4 7.44 8.31 -7.55
C ILE A 4 6.90 7.47 -6.37
N SER A 5 7.65 6.45 -5.94
CA SER A 5 7.27 5.63 -4.80
C SER A 5 7.21 6.46 -3.51
N TYR A 6 8.15 7.39 -3.27
CA TYR A 6 8.13 8.25 -2.08
C TYR A 6 6.95 9.23 -2.07
N GLU A 7 6.63 9.85 -3.21
CA GLU A 7 5.45 10.72 -3.30
C GLU A 7 4.15 9.95 -3.04
N ARG A 8 4.04 8.72 -3.58
CA ARG A 8 2.89 7.84 -3.35
C ARG A 8 2.80 7.42 -1.87
N ILE A 9 3.93 7.10 -1.23
CA ILE A 9 3.98 6.78 0.21
C ILE A 9 3.49 7.96 1.03
N TYR A 10 4.00 9.17 0.78
CA TYR A 10 3.62 10.35 1.56
C TYR A 10 2.13 10.71 1.39
N LYS A 11 1.63 10.69 0.15
CA LYS A 11 0.19 10.87 -0.11
C LYS A 11 -0.66 9.80 0.58
N SER A 12 -0.20 8.55 0.59
CA SER A 12 -0.91 7.46 1.25
C SER A 12 -0.90 7.65 2.77
N GLN A 13 0.21 8.10 3.36
CA GLN A 13 0.30 8.42 4.79
C GLN A 13 -0.64 9.56 5.17
N GLU A 14 -0.71 10.63 4.38
CA GLU A 14 -1.62 11.76 4.63
C GLU A 14 -3.08 11.32 4.54
N TYR A 15 -3.45 10.62 3.46
CA TYR A 15 -4.83 10.19 3.21
C TYR A 15 -5.32 9.15 4.22
N LEU A 16 -4.41 8.27 4.67
CA LEU A 16 -4.72 7.20 5.62
C LEU A 16 -4.34 7.55 7.06
N SER A 17 -3.96 8.81 7.34
CA SER A 17 -3.70 9.31 8.68
C SER A 17 -4.81 9.03 9.72
N PRO A 18 -6.10 8.90 9.35
CA PRO A 18 -7.14 8.50 10.31
C PRO A 18 -6.98 7.09 10.87
N LEU A 19 -6.17 6.22 10.23
CA LEU A 19 -5.90 4.87 10.72
C LEU A 19 -4.93 4.86 11.92
N GLY A 20 -4.14 5.92 12.10
CA GLY A 20 -3.11 6.00 13.14
C GLY A 20 -1.74 6.41 12.59
N GLU A 21 -0.68 6.18 13.37
CA GLU A 21 0.68 6.44 12.93
C GLU A 21 1.12 5.42 11.88
N ILE A 22 1.30 5.87 10.63
CA ILE A 22 1.69 4.99 9.53
C ILE A 22 3.21 4.95 9.40
N HIS A 23 3.78 3.78 9.67
CA HIS A 23 5.18 3.49 9.42
C HIS A 23 5.36 2.91 8.02
N HIS A 24 6.48 3.24 7.37
CA HIS A 24 6.86 2.63 6.09
C HIS A 24 8.22 1.92 6.19
N ARG A 25 8.34 0.75 5.55
CA ARG A 25 9.58 -0.05 5.54
C ARG A 25 9.83 -0.68 4.18
N ALA A 26 11.09 -0.63 3.73
CA ALA A 26 11.50 -1.29 2.49
C ALA A 26 11.45 -2.82 2.63
N LEU A 27 10.57 -3.48 1.87
CA LEU A 27 10.27 -4.91 1.92
C LEU A 27 9.77 -5.39 0.54
N PHE A 28 10.12 -6.62 0.14
CA PHE A 28 9.69 -7.25 -1.12
C PHE A 28 9.97 -6.44 -2.40
N GLY A 29 11.03 -5.63 -2.42
CA GLY A 29 11.38 -4.78 -3.58
C GLY A 29 10.58 -3.47 -3.68
N GLY A 30 9.70 -3.19 -2.71
CA GLY A 30 8.98 -1.92 -2.58
C GLY A 30 8.97 -1.40 -1.14
N TYR A 31 7.95 -0.64 -0.77
CA TYR A 31 7.77 -0.09 0.57
C TYR A 31 6.43 -0.53 1.16
N THR A 32 6.46 -1.26 2.26
CA THR A 32 5.26 -1.61 3.03
C THR A 32 4.79 -0.43 3.87
N LEU A 33 3.49 -0.34 4.11
CA LEU A 33 2.84 0.58 5.03
C LEU A 33 2.19 -0.23 6.17
N ALA A 34 2.44 0.19 7.41
CA ALA A 34 1.94 -0.47 8.60
C ALA A 34 1.41 0.54 9.62
N VAL A 35 0.39 0.12 10.38
CA VAL A 35 -0.15 0.83 11.56
C VAL A 35 -0.09 -0.15 12.71
N ASP A 36 0.39 0.27 13.89
CA ASP A 36 0.49 -0.58 15.09
C ASP A 36 1.12 -1.95 14.81
N GLU A 37 2.25 -1.96 14.08
CA GLU A 37 2.97 -3.16 13.62
C GLU A 37 2.24 -4.05 12.59
N ALA A 38 0.99 -3.75 12.26
CA ALA A 38 0.21 -4.47 11.27
C ALA A 38 0.38 -3.87 9.86
N VAL A 39 1.03 -4.63 8.97
CA VAL A 39 1.12 -4.27 7.54
C VAL A 39 -0.25 -4.37 6.88
N PHE A 40 -0.69 -3.28 6.27
CA PHE A 40 -1.98 -3.17 5.58
C PHE A 40 -1.85 -2.83 4.09
N ALA A 41 -0.70 -2.30 3.65
CA ALA A 41 -0.49 -1.97 2.24
C ALA A 41 0.99 -2.04 1.82
N MET A 42 1.23 -1.98 0.51
CA MET A 42 2.54 -1.93 -0.11
C MET A 42 2.52 -0.95 -1.28
N VAL A 43 3.55 -0.12 -1.39
CA VAL A 43 3.83 0.70 -2.56
C VAL A 43 4.92 0.02 -3.38
N SER A 44 4.60 -0.34 -4.62
CA SER A 44 5.54 -0.93 -5.58
C SER A 44 5.28 -0.35 -6.96
N ASP A 45 6.35 -0.08 -7.71
CA ASP A 45 6.28 0.48 -9.07
C ASP A 45 5.41 1.75 -9.22
N GLY A 46 5.24 2.52 -8.14
CA GLY A 46 4.42 3.73 -8.12
C GLY A 46 2.93 3.50 -7.77
N GLU A 47 2.51 2.25 -7.61
CA GLU A 47 1.14 1.85 -7.27
C GLU A 47 1.01 1.41 -5.81
N LEU A 48 -0.19 1.61 -5.24
CA LEU A 48 -0.55 1.22 -3.87
C LEU A 48 -1.38 -0.07 -3.91
N TYR A 49 -0.86 -1.11 -3.28
CA TYR A 49 -1.49 -2.41 -3.14
C TYR A 49 -1.98 -2.58 -1.70
N LEU A 50 -3.26 -2.88 -1.52
CA LEU A 50 -3.82 -3.17 -0.20
C LEU A 50 -3.67 -4.66 0.12
N ARG A 51 -3.42 -4.97 1.40
CA ARG A 51 -3.40 -6.34 1.89
C ARG A 51 -4.81 -6.90 1.87
N ALA A 52 -5.01 -8.00 1.17
CA ALA A 52 -6.23 -8.80 1.27
C ALA A 52 -6.03 -9.94 2.28
N CYS A 53 -6.93 -10.06 3.24
CA CYS A 53 -7.16 -11.26 4.02
C CYS A 53 -8.05 -12.25 3.24
N GLU A 54 -8.10 -13.52 3.66
CA GLU A 54 -8.94 -14.55 3.02
C GLU A 54 -10.40 -14.12 2.85
N GLU A 55 -10.97 -13.47 3.86
CA GLU A 55 -12.35 -12.97 3.84
C GLU A 55 -12.58 -11.85 2.81
N SER A 56 -11.52 -11.09 2.50
CA SER A 56 -11.52 -10.01 1.51
C SER A 56 -11.14 -10.48 0.10
N ALA A 57 -10.70 -11.73 -0.07
CA ALA A 57 -10.39 -12.29 -1.40
C ALA A 57 -11.60 -12.24 -2.34
N LYS A 58 -12.83 -12.31 -1.80
CA LYS A 58 -14.08 -12.14 -2.56
C LYS A 58 -14.28 -10.74 -3.15
N TYR A 59 -13.59 -9.73 -2.62
CA TYR A 59 -13.62 -8.35 -3.11
C TYR A 59 -12.41 -8.00 -3.98
N CYS A 60 -11.53 -8.97 -4.27
CA CYS A 60 -10.48 -8.80 -5.27
C CYS A 60 -11.14 -8.59 -6.64
N VAL A 61 -11.22 -7.34 -7.06
CA VAL A 61 -11.62 -6.99 -8.43
C VAL A 61 -10.46 -7.38 -9.34
N LYS A 62 -10.71 -8.25 -10.31
CA LYS A 62 -9.78 -8.44 -11.42
C LYS A 62 -9.77 -7.14 -12.22
N THR A 63 -8.80 -6.27 -11.97
CA THR A 63 -8.47 -5.20 -12.90
C THR A 63 -7.97 -5.86 -14.18
N ASP A 64 -8.78 -5.80 -15.23
CA ASP A 64 -8.38 -6.20 -16.57
C ASP A 64 -7.29 -5.22 -17.02
N PRO A 65 -6.06 -5.66 -17.29
CA PRO A 65 -4.93 -4.77 -17.57
C PRO A 65 -5.01 -4.07 -18.95
N HIS A 66 -6.17 -4.17 -19.63
CA HIS A 66 -6.38 -3.70 -21.00
C HIS A 66 -7.32 -2.48 -21.12
N PHE A 67 -7.71 -1.84 -20.01
CA PHE A 67 -8.48 -0.59 -20.02
C PHE A 67 -7.71 0.58 -19.39
#